data_AF-A0A7J2XXK1-F1
#
_entry.id   AF-A0A7J2XXK1-F1
#
_cell.length_a   1.000
_cell.length_b   1.000
_cell.length_c   1.000
_cell.angle_alpha   90.00
_cell.angle_beta   90.00
_cell.angle_gamma   90.00
#
_symmetry.space_group_name_H-M   'P 1'
#
loop_
_entity.id
_entity.type
_entity.pdbx_description
1 polymer ?
#
loop_
_entity_poly.entity_id
_entity_poly.type
_entity_poly.pdbx_seq_one_letter_code
_entity_poly.pdbx_strand_id
1 'polypeptide(L)'
;YMTVRSLINEERGGISSERAIFIDTEGTFDPGRASVFLRQNDLSERDLSRIDVLRVNNVIQLKGALEVAADHVKSGSSKLVCLDSISHPFRQYGGLKGLRERQEDLQEVLISLRRIAERGSVVIMTMHAMRWGRDLYSKGGFVLSHTPHNMLCFRKVRGKVIVTLEDSSYLPPGQAAFVIREDGIFGL
;
A
#
# COMPACT_ATOMS: atom_id res chain seq x y z
N TYR A 1 9.02 -0.15 5.40
CA TYR A 1 8.73 -0.81 6.69
C TYR A 1 8.00 -2.12 6.46
N MET A 2 6.77 -2.11 5.94
CA MET A 2 6.01 -3.35 5.73
C MET A 2 6.64 -4.29 4.72
N THR A 3 7.28 -3.75 3.67
CA THR A 3 8.10 -4.53 2.73
C THR A 3 9.25 -5.31 3.38
N VAL A 4 9.93 -4.71 4.36
CA VAL A 4 10.97 -5.40 5.13
C VAL A 4 10.35 -6.39 6.11
N ARG A 5 9.30 -5.95 6.82
CA ARG A 5 8.58 -6.79 7.79
C ARG A 5 8.06 -8.07 7.14
N SER A 6 7.62 -8.02 5.89
CA SER A 6 7.12 -9.21 5.21
C SER A 6 8.17 -10.27 4.96
N LEU A 7 9.45 -9.90 4.88
CA LEU A 7 10.57 -10.84 4.67
C LEU A 7 10.92 -11.65 5.92
N ILE A 8 10.43 -11.21 7.08
CA ILE A 8 10.70 -11.80 8.38
C ILE A 8 9.75 -12.99 8.61
N ASN A 9 10.20 -13.97 9.37
CA ASN A 9 9.38 -15.13 9.72
C ASN A 9 8.17 -14.78 10.61
N GLU A 10 7.20 -15.68 10.66
CA GLU A 10 5.96 -15.50 11.42
C GLU A 10 6.19 -15.40 12.93
N GLU A 11 7.14 -16.15 13.49
CA GLU A 11 7.49 -16.12 14.92
C GLU A 11 7.96 -14.73 15.40
N ARG A 12 8.62 -13.98 14.52
CA ARG A 12 9.06 -12.59 14.77
C ARG A 12 8.05 -11.55 14.26
N GLY A 13 6.85 -11.99 13.89
CA GLY A 13 5.72 -11.16 13.46
C GLY A 13 5.84 -10.61 12.03
N GLY A 14 6.56 -11.29 11.15
CA GLY A 14 6.47 -11.12 9.69
C GLY A 14 5.51 -12.11 9.06
N ILE A 15 5.63 -12.34 7.74
CA ILE A 15 4.77 -13.27 6.99
C ILE A 15 5.57 -14.29 6.16
N SER A 16 6.88 -14.40 6.39
CA SER A 16 7.77 -15.34 5.70
C SER A 16 7.68 -15.23 4.17
N SER A 17 7.69 -14.01 3.64
CA SER A 17 7.70 -13.75 2.20
C SER A 17 9.12 -13.87 1.65
N GLU A 18 9.30 -14.59 0.54
CA GLU A 18 10.62 -14.64 -0.12
C GLU A 18 10.96 -13.27 -0.71
N ARG A 19 9.98 -12.64 -1.37
CA ARG A 19 10.08 -11.32 -1.98
C ARG A 19 8.95 -10.41 -1.51
N ALA A 20 9.11 -9.10 -1.63
CA ALA A 20 8.05 -8.12 -1.39
C ALA A 20 7.91 -7.22 -2.62
N ILE A 21 6.68 -7.01 -3.09
CA ILE A 21 6.43 -6.14 -4.26
C ILE A 21 6.03 -4.75 -3.76
N PHE A 22 6.71 -3.72 -4.26
CA PHE A 22 6.40 -2.31 -4.00
C PHE A 22 6.21 -1.58 -5.33
N ILE A 23 4.95 -1.34 -5.69
CA ILE A 23 4.57 -0.54 -6.86
C ILE A 23 4.59 0.93 -6.44
N ASP A 24 5.56 1.66 -6.95
CA ASP A 24 5.83 3.05 -6.60
C ASP A 24 5.41 3.96 -7.74
N THR A 25 4.38 4.76 -7.48
CA THR A 25 3.82 5.68 -8.47
C THR A 25 4.30 7.11 -8.31
N GLU A 26 4.99 7.44 -7.21
CA GLU A 26 5.30 8.82 -6.83
C GLU A 26 6.77 9.09 -6.51
N GLY A 27 7.65 8.08 -6.52
CA GLY A 27 9.05 8.29 -6.14
C GLY A 27 9.37 7.99 -4.67
N THR A 28 8.47 7.37 -3.90
CA THR A 28 8.50 7.41 -2.43
C THR A 28 9.35 6.33 -1.76
N PHE A 29 9.71 5.27 -2.48
CA PHE A 29 10.56 4.21 -1.96
C PHE A 29 11.98 4.72 -1.73
N ASP A 30 12.42 4.66 -0.47
CA ASP A 30 13.75 5.03 -0.02
C ASP A 30 14.53 3.76 0.40
N PRO A 31 15.55 3.35 -0.38
CA PRO A 31 16.41 2.21 -0.03
C PRO A 31 17.17 2.41 1.27
N GLY A 32 17.61 3.64 1.59
CA GLY A 32 18.37 3.93 2.81
C GLY A 32 17.53 3.66 4.05
N ARG A 33 16.27 4.10 4.03
CA ARG A 33 15.30 3.80 5.07
C ARG A 33 14.98 2.29 5.14
N ALA A 34 14.89 1.59 4.01
CA ALA A 34 14.73 0.13 4.02
C ALA A 34 15.92 -0.60 4.64
N SER A 35 17.17 -0.17 4.36
CA SER A 35 18.39 -0.74 4.96
C SER A 35 18.43 -0.61 6.48
N VAL A 36 17.99 0.54 7.02
CA VAL A 36 17.86 0.72 8.48
C VAL A 36 16.96 -0.37 9.06
N PHE A 37 15.81 -0.63 8.43
CA PHE A 37 14.88 -1.64 8.89
C PHE A 37 15.38 -3.07 8.72
N LEU A 38 16.15 -3.37 7.67
CA LEU A 38 16.77 -4.68 7.51
C LEU A 38 17.71 -4.97 8.68
N ARG A 39 18.61 -4.03 9.00
CA ARG A 39 19.58 -4.19 10.11
C ARG A 39 18.89 -4.38 11.46
N GLN A 40 17.79 -3.68 11.72
CA GLN A 40 17.02 -3.82 12.96
C GLN A 40 16.32 -5.18 13.13
N ASN A 41 16.18 -5.94 12.05
CA ASN A 41 15.54 -7.25 12.06
C ASN A 41 16.54 -8.37 11.73
N ASP A 42 17.84 -8.11 11.92
CA ASP A 42 18.94 -9.05 11.68
C ASP A 42 19.00 -9.57 10.23
N LEU A 43 18.54 -8.76 9.28
CA LEU A 43 18.66 -9.01 7.84
C LEU A 43 19.85 -8.25 7.26
N SER A 44 20.41 -8.78 6.19
CA SER A 44 21.57 -8.21 5.51
C SER A 44 21.15 -7.11 4.52
N GLU A 45 22.06 -6.22 4.13
CA GLU A 45 21.77 -5.26 3.06
C GLU A 45 21.48 -5.94 1.71
N ARG A 46 21.97 -7.17 1.50
CA ARG A 46 21.67 -7.95 0.29
C ARG A 46 20.19 -8.29 0.18
N ASP A 47 19.47 -8.35 1.29
CA ASP A 47 18.03 -8.59 1.33
C ASP A 47 17.21 -7.44 0.70
N LEU A 48 17.81 -6.27 0.44
CA LEU A 48 17.17 -5.24 -0.39
C LEU A 48 16.78 -5.78 -1.77
N SER A 49 17.57 -6.69 -2.34
CA SER A 49 17.28 -7.32 -3.64
C SER A 49 16.03 -8.20 -3.65
N ARG A 50 15.47 -8.50 -2.47
CA ARG A 50 14.19 -9.21 -2.29
C ARG A 50 13.00 -8.27 -2.32
N ILE A 51 13.21 -6.95 -2.40
CA ILE A 51 12.15 -5.96 -2.54
C ILE A 51 12.11 -5.52 -4.01
N ASP A 52 11.10 -5.98 -4.75
CA ASP A 52 10.88 -5.58 -6.14
C ASP A 52 10.17 -4.23 -6.18
N VAL A 53 10.90 -3.20 -6.58
CA VAL A 53 10.36 -1.84 -6.71
C VAL A 53 9.96 -1.59 -8.16
N LEU A 54 8.67 -1.57 -8.43
CA LEU A 54 8.09 -1.36 -9.76
C LEU A 54 7.68 0.11 -9.92
N ARG A 55 8.43 0.87 -10.72
CA ARG A 55 8.13 2.29 -10.98
C ARG A 55 7.03 2.43 -12.03
N VAL A 56 5.98 3.17 -11.70
CA VAL A 56 4.77 3.29 -12.54
C VAL A 56 4.31 4.74 -12.66
N ASN A 57 4.18 5.25 -13.88
CA ASN A 57 3.78 6.64 -14.12
C ASN A 57 2.37 6.79 -14.70
N ASN A 58 1.79 5.74 -15.27
CA ASN A 58 0.47 5.76 -15.91
C ASN A 58 -0.30 4.45 -15.72
N VAL A 59 -1.59 4.45 -16.06
CA VAL A 59 -2.47 3.28 -15.85
C VAL A 59 -2.02 2.04 -16.62
N ILE A 60 -1.46 2.20 -17.81
CA ILE A 60 -0.97 1.06 -18.61
C ILE A 60 0.19 0.37 -17.87
N GLN A 61 1.16 1.14 -17.39
CA GLN A 61 2.26 0.62 -16.56
C GLN A 61 1.75 0.03 -15.24
N LEU A 62 0.70 0.60 -14.64
CA LEU A 62 0.10 0.06 -13.43
C LEU A 62 -0.48 -1.32 -13.68
N LYS A 63 -1.23 -1.51 -14.76
CA LYS A 63 -1.79 -2.82 -15.14
C LYS A 63 -0.68 -3.85 -15.35
N GLY A 64 0.39 -3.51 -16.07
CA GLY A 64 1.54 -4.40 -16.23
C GLY A 64 2.26 -4.72 -14.92
N ALA A 65 2.41 -3.76 -14.00
CA ALA A 65 2.99 -4.01 -12.68
C ALA A 65 2.11 -4.94 -11.82
N LEU A 66 0.79 -4.87 -11.96
CA LEU A 66 -0.15 -5.78 -11.29
C LEU A 66 -0.08 -7.20 -11.86
N GLU A 67 0.17 -7.37 -13.16
CA GLU A 67 0.41 -8.67 -13.78
C GLU A 67 1.68 -9.32 -13.20
N VAL A 68 2.79 -8.58 -13.16
CA VAL A 68 4.03 -9.03 -12.53
C VAL A 68 3.80 -9.40 -11.06
N ALA A 69 3.10 -8.54 -10.30
CA ALA A 69 2.77 -8.83 -8.90
C ALA A 69 1.91 -10.10 -8.75
N ALA A 70 0.94 -10.30 -9.64
CA ALA A 70 0.08 -11.48 -9.64
C ALA A 70 0.87 -12.75 -9.92
N ASP A 71 1.86 -12.71 -10.81
CA ASP A 71 2.74 -13.85 -11.09
C ASP A 71 3.62 -14.21 -9.88
N HIS A 72 4.18 -13.20 -9.20
CA HIS A 72 4.95 -13.40 -7.97
C HIS A 72 4.10 -14.01 -6.84
N VAL A 73 2.85 -13.58 -6.70
CA VAL A 73 1.92 -14.15 -5.71
C VAL A 73 1.50 -15.56 -6.12
N LYS A 74 1.22 -15.80 -7.40
CA LYS A 74 0.82 -17.11 -7.92
C LYS A 74 1.93 -18.16 -7.78
N SER A 75 3.19 -17.77 -7.93
CA SER A 75 4.34 -18.66 -7.71
C SER A 75 4.65 -18.90 -6.23
N GLY A 76 4.05 -18.13 -5.32
CA GLY A 76 4.33 -18.17 -3.88
C GLY A 76 5.56 -17.37 -3.45
N SER A 77 6.27 -16.74 -4.39
CA SER A 77 7.47 -15.92 -4.10
C SER A 77 7.15 -14.64 -3.33
N SER A 78 5.94 -14.09 -3.47
CA SER A 78 5.51 -12.92 -2.69
C SER A 78 4.20 -13.16 -1.97
N LYS A 79 4.15 -12.72 -0.71
CA LYS A 79 2.95 -12.64 0.13
C LYS A 79 2.57 -11.19 0.44
N LEU A 80 3.28 -10.20 -0.09
CA LEU A 80 2.99 -8.77 0.10
C LEU A 80 3.07 -8.00 -1.23
N VAL A 81 2.02 -7.25 -1.52
CA VAL A 81 1.99 -6.26 -2.61
C VAL A 81 1.58 -4.90 -2.03
N CYS A 82 2.46 -3.91 -2.15
CA CYS A 82 2.20 -2.52 -1.78
C CYS A 82 2.05 -1.66 -3.03
N LEU A 83 1.01 -0.83 -3.09
CA LEU A 83 0.80 0.19 -4.12
C LEU A 83 0.79 1.58 -3.48
N ASP A 84 1.80 2.40 -3.76
CA ASP A 84 1.95 3.74 -3.22
C ASP A 84 2.13 4.78 -4.34
N SER A 85 1.13 5.58 -4.70
CA SER A 85 -0.30 5.55 -4.34
C SER A 85 -1.20 5.18 -5.52
N ILE A 86 -2.41 4.67 -5.26
CA ILE A 86 -3.37 4.28 -6.32
C ILE A 86 -3.82 5.48 -7.18
N SER A 87 -3.76 6.70 -6.63
CA SER A 87 -4.36 7.88 -7.26
C SER A 87 -3.50 8.52 -8.34
N HIS A 88 -2.16 8.38 -8.26
CA HIS A 88 -1.24 9.11 -9.10
C HIS A 88 -1.34 8.76 -10.60
N PRO A 89 -1.38 7.47 -10.99
CA PRO A 89 -1.43 7.09 -12.42
C PRO A 89 -2.69 7.59 -13.15
N PHE A 90 -3.77 7.87 -12.40
CA PHE A 90 -5.05 8.34 -12.93
C PHE A 90 -5.13 9.87 -13.06
N ARG A 91 -4.06 10.62 -12.78
CA ARG A 91 -4.05 12.08 -13.01
C ARG A 91 -4.05 12.44 -14.49
N GLN A 92 -3.71 11.52 -15.38
CA GLN A 92 -3.70 11.72 -16.83
C GLN A 92 -5.10 11.91 -17.45
N TYR A 93 -6.17 11.48 -16.76
CA TYR A 93 -7.53 11.65 -17.25
C TYR A 93 -7.97 13.10 -17.03
N GLY A 94 -8.09 13.85 -18.11
CA GLY A 94 -8.44 15.27 -18.10
C GLY A 94 -9.95 15.53 -18.06
N GLY A 95 -10.38 16.37 -17.11
CA GLY A 95 -11.73 16.95 -17.07
C GLY A 95 -12.86 15.92 -16.95
N LEU A 96 -14.09 16.37 -17.27
CA LEU A 96 -15.31 15.53 -17.21
C LEU A 96 -15.36 14.49 -18.33
N LYS A 97 -14.72 14.75 -19.47
CA LYS A 97 -14.78 13.88 -20.66
C LYS A 97 -14.15 12.50 -20.44
N GLY A 98 -13.07 12.42 -19.66
CA GLY A 98 -12.40 11.17 -19.32
C GLY A 98 -12.87 10.53 -18.01
N LEU A 99 -13.94 11.03 -17.38
CA LEU A 99 -14.36 10.54 -16.07
C LEU A 99 -14.82 9.08 -16.12
N ARG A 100 -15.55 8.69 -17.17
CA ARG A 100 -16.06 7.33 -17.33
C ARG A 100 -14.92 6.33 -17.51
N GLU A 101 -14.02 6.59 -18.46
CA GLU A 101 -12.83 5.76 -18.74
C GLU A 101 -11.96 5.63 -17.48
N ARG A 102 -11.78 6.73 -16.73
CA ARG A 102 -11.08 6.70 -15.44
C ARG A 102 -11.75 5.75 -14.45
N GLN A 103 -13.08 5.75 -14.35
CA GLN A 103 -13.80 4.87 -13.42
C GLN A 103 -13.71 3.41 -13.85
N GLU A 104 -13.83 3.13 -15.15
CA GLU A 104 -13.67 1.78 -15.72
C GLU A 104 -12.25 1.24 -15.43
N ASP A 105 -11.20 2.01 -15.74
CA ASP A 105 -9.82 1.62 -15.49
C ASP A 105 -9.51 1.46 -14.00
N LEU A 106 -10.06 2.32 -13.14
CA LEU A 106 -9.90 2.22 -11.70
C LEU A 106 -10.56 0.94 -11.17
N GLN A 107 -11.75 0.61 -11.67
CA GLN A 107 -12.46 -0.62 -11.32
C GLN A 107 -11.65 -1.86 -11.73
N GLU A 108 -11.05 -1.87 -12.91
CA GLU A 108 -10.19 -2.98 -13.35
C GLU A 108 -8.97 -3.17 -12.43
N VAL A 109 -8.28 -2.07 -12.08
CA VAL A 109 -7.14 -2.10 -11.14
C VAL A 109 -7.57 -2.65 -9.78
N LEU A 110 -8.72 -2.22 -9.29
CA LEU A 110 -9.27 -2.66 -8.01
C LEU A 110 -9.66 -4.14 -8.01
N ILE A 111 -10.26 -4.63 -9.10
CA ILE A 111 -10.55 -6.06 -9.27
C ILE A 111 -9.25 -6.87 -9.30
N SER A 112 -8.21 -6.38 -9.99
CA SER A 112 -6.90 -7.04 -10.03
C SER A 112 -6.25 -7.12 -8.64
N LEU A 113 -6.24 -6.02 -7.88
CA LEU A 113 -5.75 -6.00 -6.49
C LEU A 113 -6.52 -6.99 -5.60
N ARG A 114 -7.84 -7.03 -5.72
CA ARG A 114 -8.68 -7.98 -4.99
C ARG A 114 -8.34 -9.43 -5.35
N ARG A 115 -8.20 -9.76 -6.63
CA ARG A 115 -7.81 -11.10 -7.09
C ARG A 115 -6.43 -11.51 -6.59
N ILE A 116 -5.49 -10.57 -6.50
CA ILE A 116 -4.17 -10.80 -5.91
C ILE A 116 -4.31 -11.12 -4.41
N ALA A 117 -5.15 -10.39 -3.68
CA ALA A 117 -5.41 -10.65 -2.27
C ALA A 117 -6.10 -12.01 -2.03
N GLU A 118 -7.08 -12.37 -2.86
CA GLU A 118 -7.81 -13.66 -2.81
C GLU A 118 -6.90 -14.88 -3.02
N ARG A 119 -5.69 -14.68 -3.57
CA ARG A 119 -4.65 -15.72 -3.69
C ARG A 119 -3.81 -15.90 -2.42
N GLY A 120 -4.16 -15.24 -1.32
CA GLY A 120 -3.50 -15.37 -0.02
C GLY A 120 -2.37 -14.37 0.23
N SER A 121 -2.26 -13.31 -0.58
CA SER A 121 -1.32 -12.22 -0.32
C SER A 121 -1.96 -11.07 0.45
N VAL A 122 -1.14 -10.35 1.21
CA VAL A 122 -1.53 -9.06 1.79
C VAL A 122 -1.36 -7.99 0.73
N VAL A 123 -2.44 -7.27 0.42
CA VAL A 123 -2.44 -6.15 -0.53
C VAL A 123 -2.68 -4.86 0.23
N ILE A 124 -1.76 -3.91 0.13
CA ILE A 124 -1.85 -2.59 0.73
C ILE A 124 -1.83 -1.56 -0.38
N MET A 125 -2.78 -0.64 -0.38
CA MET A 125 -2.73 0.53 -1.27
C MET A 125 -2.87 1.81 -0.45
N THR A 126 -2.14 2.85 -0.84
CA THR A 126 -2.25 4.18 -0.23
C THR A 126 -3.02 5.11 -1.15
N MET A 127 -3.62 6.14 -0.55
CA MET A 127 -4.19 7.27 -1.28
C MET A 127 -4.05 8.54 -0.47
N HIS A 128 -3.90 9.66 -1.16
CA HIS A 128 -3.90 10.97 -0.52
C HIS A 128 -5.34 11.37 -0.14
N ALA A 129 -5.53 11.91 1.05
CA ALA A 129 -6.80 12.52 1.45
C ALA A 129 -6.95 13.94 0.87
N MET A 130 -8.19 14.38 0.66
CA MET A 130 -8.54 15.80 0.50
C MET A 130 -9.21 16.30 1.76
N ARG A 131 -8.78 17.46 2.24
CA ARG A 131 -9.48 18.18 3.30
C ARG A 131 -10.40 19.21 2.67
N TRP A 132 -11.69 19.16 2.98
CA TRP A 132 -12.66 20.18 2.61
C TRP A 132 -13.29 20.74 3.88
N GLY A 133 -12.92 21.97 4.25
CA GLY A 133 -13.27 22.54 5.54
C GLY A 133 -12.62 21.78 6.71
N ARG A 134 -13.44 21.27 7.64
CA ARG A 134 -12.99 20.42 8.76
C ARG A 134 -12.98 18.92 8.41
N ASP A 135 -13.62 18.54 7.32
CA ASP A 135 -13.84 17.15 6.97
C ASP A 135 -12.71 16.62 6.09
N LEU A 136 -12.35 15.36 6.33
CA LEU A 136 -11.33 14.64 5.58
C LEU A 136 -12.03 13.61 4.69
N TYR A 137 -11.84 13.74 3.39
CA TYR A 137 -12.40 12.84 2.38
C TYR A 137 -11.28 12.04 1.73
N SER A 138 -11.48 10.74 1.50
CA SER A 138 -10.61 9.95 0.63
C SER A 138 -10.79 10.39 -0.82
N LYS A 139 -9.69 10.47 -1.62
CA LYS A 139 -9.71 10.90 -3.04
C LYS A 139 -10.38 9.89 -4.00
N GLY A 140 -11.22 9.00 -3.49
CA GLY A 140 -11.61 7.79 -4.20
C GLY A 140 -13.03 7.73 -4.76
N GLY A 141 -13.94 8.59 -4.31
CA GLY A 141 -15.36 8.45 -4.66
C GLY A 141 -15.96 7.12 -4.17
N PHE A 142 -17.16 6.79 -4.67
CA PHE A 142 -18.00 5.69 -4.17
C PHE A 142 -17.41 4.28 -4.41
N VAL A 143 -16.61 4.10 -5.46
CA VAL A 143 -16.03 2.79 -5.84
C VAL A 143 -14.92 2.38 -4.87
N LEU A 144 -14.07 3.34 -4.48
CA LEU A 144 -12.97 3.08 -3.56
C LEU A 144 -13.42 2.92 -2.10
N SER A 145 -14.62 3.39 -1.74
CA SER A 145 -15.16 3.19 -0.38
C SER A 145 -15.72 1.80 -0.13
N HIS A 146 -15.94 0.97 -1.15
CA HIS A 146 -16.56 -0.36 -1.00
C HIS A 146 -15.65 -1.53 -1.42
N THR A 147 -14.44 -1.24 -1.90
CA THR A 147 -13.52 -2.29 -2.38
C THR A 147 -12.57 -2.81 -1.29
N PRO A 148 -11.89 -1.95 -0.49
CA PRO A 148 -10.99 -2.43 0.55
C PRO A 148 -11.76 -3.17 1.65
N HIS A 149 -11.23 -4.28 2.15
CA HIS A 149 -11.80 -4.93 3.33
C HIS A 149 -11.66 -4.09 4.60
N ASN A 150 -10.61 -3.28 4.69
CA ASN A 150 -10.34 -2.37 5.79
C ASN A 150 -9.85 -1.03 5.24
N MET A 151 -10.35 0.07 5.80
CA MET A 151 -9.89 1.42 5.48
C MET A 151 -9.33 2.10 6.72
N LEU A 152 -8.05 2.48 6.65
CA LEU A 152 -7.34 3.16 7.74
C LEU A 152 -7.09 4.62 7.36
N CYS A 153 -7.52 5.55 8.22
CA CYS A 153 -7.22 6.98 8.08
C CYS A 153 -6.09 7.39 9.02
N PHE A 154 -5.03 7.96 8.47
CA PHE A 154 -3.87 8.43 9.21
C PHE A 154 -3.88 9.95 9.35
N ARG A 155 -3.76 10.46 10.58
CA ARG A 155 -3.72 11.89 10.89
C ARG A 155 -2.55 12.23 11.81
N LYS A 156 -1.72 13.18 11.40
CA LYS A 156 -0.64 13.71 12.24
C LYS A 156 -1.19 14.71 13.26
N VAL A 157 -0.89 14.51 14.54
CA VAL A 157 -1.32 15.36 15.66
C VAL A 157 -0.15 15.56 16.61
N ARG A 158 0.38 16.80 16.70
CA ARG A 158 1.43 17.20 17.67
C ARG A 158 2.58 16.18 17.78
N GLY A 159 3.18 15.79 16.65
CA GLY A 159 4.30 14.84 16.60
C GLY A 159 3.92 13.35 16.65
N LYS A 160 2.64 13.02 16.90
CA LYS A 160 2.09 11.66 16.88
C LYS A 160 1.30 11.43 15.59
N VAL A 161 1.11 10.18 15.21
CA VAL A 161 0.18 9.76 14.15
C VAL A 161 -0.95 8.98 14.81
N ILE A 162 -2.18 9.42 14.56
CA ILE A 162 -3.40 8.71 14.96
C ILE A 162 -3.89 7.95 13.73
N VAL A 163 -4.14 6.67 13.88
CA VAL A 163 -4.80 5.83 12.88
C VAL A 163 -6.21 5.51 13.36
N THR A 164 -7.19 5.77 12.50
CA THR A 164 -8.60 5.43 12.71
C THR A 164 -9.00 4.32 11.74
N LEU A 165 -9.70 3.31 12.23
CA LEU A 165 -10.41 2.37 11.38
C LEU A 165 -11.73 3.02 10.92
N GLU A 166 -11.76 3.48 9.67
CA GLU A 166 -12.92 4.16 9.09
C GLU A 166 -13.97 3.16 8.58
N ASP A 167 -13.52 2.03 8.04
CA ASP A 167 -14.41 0.99 7.52
C ASP A 167 -13.79 -0.40 7.68
N SER A 168 -14.61 -1.37 8.06
CA SER A 168 -14.30 -2.80 8.15
C SER A 168 -15.58 -3.61 8.32
N SER A 169 -15.65 -4.77 7.67
CA SER A 169 -16.80 -5.67 7.80
C SER A 169 -16.75 -6.60 9.02
N TYR A 170 -15.61 -6.66 9.74
CA TYR A 170 -15.41 -7.62 10.83
C TYR A 170 -14.62 -7.08 12.03
N LEU A 171 -13.93 -5.94 11.90
CA LEU A 171 -13.25 -5.30 13.03
C LEU A 171 -14.15 -4.24 13.67
N PRO A 172 -14.19 -4.15 15.01
CA PRO A 172 -14.90 -3.07 15.67
C PRO A 172 -14.22 -1.72 15.38
N PRO A 173 -14.98 -0.61 15.28
CA PRO A 173 -14.42 0.73 15.14
C PRO A 173 -13.40 1.00 16.24
N GLY A 174 -12.29 1.65 15.89
CA GLY A 174 -11.20 1.88 16.82
C GLY A 174 -10.17 2.89 16.33
N GLN A 175 -9.37 3.38 17.28
CA GLN A 175 -8.25 4.27 17.02
C GLN A 175 -7.01 3.78 17.76
N ALA A 176 -5.85 3.94 17.14
CA ALA A 176 -4.56 3.74 17.77
C ALA A 176 -3.65 4.94 17.47
N ALA A 177 -2.61 5.12 18.28
CA ALA A 177 -1.63 6.16 18.06
C ALA A 177 -0.22 5.58 18.06
N PHE A 178 0.64 6.15 17.24
CA PHE A 178 2.04 5.77 17.14
C PHE A 178 2.91 6.99 16.85
N VAL A 179 4.22 6.84 17.02
CA VAL A 179 5.22 7.83 16.63
C VAL A 179 6.11 7.25 15.54
N ILE A 180 6.53 8.11 14.62
CA ILE A 180 7.51 7.77 13.59
C ILE A 180 8.84 8.40 14.01
N ARG A 181 9.85 7.56 14.14
CA ARG A 181 11.24 7.93 14.42
C ARG A 181 12.12 7.48 13.25
N GLU A 182 13.38 7.89 13.26
CA GLU A 182 14.37 7.46 12.25
C GLU A 182 14.49 5.93 12.21
N ASP A 183 14.39 5.32 13.39
CA ASP A 183 14.52 3.90 13.64
C ASP A 183 13.17 3.15 13.57
N GLY A 184 12.04 3.79 13.24
CA GLY A 184 10.81 3.05 12.95
C GLY A 184 9.48 3.63 13.39
N ILE A 185 8.52 2.72 13.49
CA ILE A 185 7.14 2.99 13.88
C ILE A 185 6.93 2.37 15.27
N PHE A 186 6.62 3.19 16.26
CA PHE A 186 6.46 2.75 17.65
C PHE A 186 5.06 3.09 18.16
N GLY A 187 4.36 2.08 18.67
CA GLY A 187 3.08 2.28 19.36
C GLY A 187 3.23 3.19 20.57
N LEU A 188 2.13 3.88 20.91
CA LEU A 188 2.01 4.71 22.11
C LEU A 188 1.17 4.02 23.18
#